data_AF-A0A7S2VZN3-F1
#
_entry.id   AF-A0A7S2VZN3-F1
#
_cell.length_a   1.000
_cell.length_b   1.000
_cell.length_c   1.000
_cell.angle_alpha   90.00
_cell.angle_beta   90.00
_cell.angle_gamma   90.00
#
_symmetry.space_group_name_H-M   'P 1'
#
loop_
_entity.id
_entity.type
_entity.pdbx_description
1 polymer ?
#
loop_
_entity_poly.entity_id
_entity_poly.type
_entity_poly.pdbx_seq_one_letter_code
_entity_poly.pdbx_strand_id
1 'polypeptide(L)'
;GPFVLLIAAIALVIGYFEGWDIVTSLYFCVVTTTTVGYGDVTPKTPAMQLLCVFYLPISIAVMANFLESVADAYMKRQAKKAEQEFLHRSLTLRDIFEMDEDKDGEVDLGEFLSYMLVAMGKVDKNNIEELKNLFDKLDVNQ
;
A
#
# COMPACT_ATOMS: atom_id res chain seq x y z
N GLY A 1 -10.91 -8.46 6.84
CA GLY A 1 -12.02 -8.78 5.92
C GLY A 1 -12.70 -10.08 6.33
N PRO A 2 -13.89 -10.40 5.82
CA PRO A 2 -14.65 -11.61 6.19
C PRO A 2 -13.86 -12.91 5.92
N PHE A 3 -13.04 -12.95 4.88
CA PHE A 3 -12.18 -14.10 4.56
C PHE A 3 -11.08 -14.36 5.60
N VAL A 4 -10.50 -13.31 6.19
CA VAL A 4 -9.51 -13.44 7.28
C VAL A 4 -10.15 -14.01 8.54
N LEU A 5 -11.40 -13.59 8.84
CA LEU A 5 -12.17 -14.15 9.96
C LEU A 5 -12.52 -15.63 9.73
N LEU A 6 -12.82 -16.02 8.48
CA LEU A 6 -13.08 -17.41 8.13
C LEU A 6 -11.83 -18.29 8.34
N ILE A 7 -10.64 -17.81 7.95
CA ILE A 7 -9.37 -18.54 8.17
C ILE A 7 -9.10 -18.71 9.66
N ALA A 8 -9.27 -17.63 10.44
CA ALA A 8 -9.11 -17.70 11.90
C ALA A 8 -10.11 -18.68 12.53
N ALA A 9 -11.37 -18.69 12.06
CA ALA A 9 -12.38 -19.64 12.54
C ALA A 9 -12.01 -21.09 12.21
N ILE A 10 -11.51 -21.37 11.00
CA ILE A 10 -11.05 -22.71 10.61
C ILE A 10 -9.87 -23.15 11.49
N ALA A 11 -8.92 -22.25 11.78
CA ALA A 11 -7.81 -22.56 12.67
C ALA A 11 -8.25 -22.84 14.12
N LEU A 12 -9.27 -22.13 14.61
CA LEU A 12 -9.89 -22.42 15.91
C LEU A 12 -10.59 -23.79 15.91
N VAL A 13 -11.24 -24.19 14.82
CA VAL A 13 -11.83 -25.52 14.68
C VAL A 13 -10.75 -26.60 14.72
N ILE A 14 -9.65 -26.42 13.99
CA ILE A 14 -8.51 -27.36 14.04
C ILE A 14 -7.97 -27.47 15.45
N GLY A 15 -7.73 -26.33 16.11
CA GLY A 15 -7.23 -26.30 17.47
C GLY A 15 -8.18 -26.97 18.45
N TYR A 16 -9.49 -26.79 18.32
CA TYR A 16 -10.48 -27.50 19.14
C TYR A 16 -10.38 -29.02 18.98
N PHE A 17 -10.24 -29.54 17.76
CA PHE A 17 -10.09 -30.98 17.51
C PHE A 17 -8.72 -31.53 17.94
N GLU A 18 -7.68 -30.70 17.93
CA GLU A 18 -6.33 -31.05 18.37
C GLU A 18 -6.07 -30.79 19.86
N GLY A 19 -7.07 -30.27 20.60
CA GLY A 19 -6.98 -29.97 22.03
C GLY A 19 -6.14 -28.73 22.37
N TRP A 20 -5.94 -27.83 21.43
CA TRP A 20 -5.24 -26.56 21.62
C TRP A 20 -6.14 -25.53 22.28
N ASP A 21 -5.54 -24.65 23.07
CA ASP A 21 -6.22 -23.44 23.53
C ASP A 21 -6.35 -22.41 22.39
N ILE A 22 -7.16 -21.37 22.62
CA ILE A 22 -7.45 -20.34 21.62
C ILE A 22 -6.16 -19.65 21.17
N VAL A 23 -5.21 -19.41 22.09
CA VAL A 23 -3.95 -18.73 21.79
C VAL A 23 -3.08 -19.58 20.88
N THR A 24 -2.90 -20.87 21.19
CA THR A 24 -2.13 -21.80 20.34
C THR A 24 -2.76 -21.96 18.95
N SER A 25 -4.09 -21.98 18.88
CA SER A 25 -4.83 -22.05 17.61
C SER A 25 -4.61 -20.83 16.72
N LEU A 26 -4.64 -19.63 17.31
CA LEU A 26 -4.35 -18.39 16.61
C LEU A 26 -2.86 -18.28 16.23
N TYR A 27 -1.96 -18.72 17.11
CA TYR A 27 -0.54 -18.81 16.82
C TYR A 27 -0.28 -19.71 15.60
N PHE A 28 -0.85 -20.91 15.58
CA PHE A 28 -0.78 -21.81 14.44
C PHE A 28 -1.32 -21.15 13.16
N CYS A 29 -2.49 -20.49 13.24
CA CYS A 29 -3.07 -19.75 12.12
C CYS A 29 -2.10 -18.73 11.53
N VAL A 30 -1.51 -17.89 12.38
CA VAL A 30 -0.60 -16.82 11.95
C VAL A 30 0.67 -17.41 11.37
N VAL A 31 1.34 -18.32 12.08
CA VAL A 31 2.65 -18.87 11.67
C VAL A 31 2.56 -19.67 10.37
N THR A 32 1.48 -20.42 10.17
CA THR A 32 1.27 -21.18 8.92
C THR A 32 0.87 -20.27 7.75
N THR A 33 -0.05 -19.34 7.97
CA THR A 33 -0.57 -18.47 6.91
C THR A 33 0.45 -17.41 6.48
N THR A 34 1.32 -16.96 7.39
CA THR A 34 2.45 -16.07 7.08
C THR A 34 3.67 -16.82 6.53
N THR A 35 3.57 -18.14 6.33
CA THR A 35 4.65 -19.00 5.82
C THR A 35 5.92 -19.03 6.69
N VAL A 36 5.82 -18.62 7.96
CA VAL A 36 6.94 -18.71 8.94
C VAL A 36 7.21 -20.17 9.29
N GLY A 37 6.16 -20.94 9.58
CA GLY A 37 6.21 -22.41 9.61
C GLY A 37 7.20 -23.04 10.59
N TYR A 38 7.25 -22.61 11.85
CA TYR A 38 8.17 -23.18 12.86
C TYR A 38 8.02 -24.69 13.07
N GLY A 39 6.82 -25.24 12.85
CA GLY A 39 6.56 -26.69 12.94
C GLY A 39 6.44 -27.25 14.37
N ASP A 40 6.52 -26.39 15.38
CA ASP A 40 6.31 -26.67 16.80
C ASP A 40 4.85 -27.04 17.11
N VAL A 41 3.90 -26.35 16.48
CA VAL A 41 2.46 -26.62 16.57
C VAL A 41 1.98 -27.16 15.23
N THR A 42 1.55 -28.42 15.20
CA THR A 42 1.10 -29.11 14.00
C THR A 42 -0.02 -30.11 14.31
N PRO A 43 -1.06 -30.23 13.47
CA PRO A 43 -2.12 -31.20 13.69
C PRO A 43 -1.56 -32.62 13.64
N LYS A 44 -2.00 -33.45 14.58
CA LYS A 44 -1.57 -34.85 14.71
C LYS A 44 -2.58 -35.82 14.14
N THR A 45 -3.84 -35.41 14.01
CA THR A 45 -4.89 -36.27 13.46
C THR A 45 -4.88 -36.26 11.92
N PRO A 46 -5.03 -37.42 11.26
CA PRO A 46 -5.08 -37.48 9.79
C PRO A 46 -6.19 -36.61 9.19
N ALA A 47 -7.32 -36.48 9.88
CA ALA A 47 -8.44 -35.64 9.44
C ALA A 47 -8.06 -34.15 9.41
N MET A 48 -7.41 -33.63 10.45
CA MET A 48 -7.00 -32.22 10.50
C MET A 48 -5.80 -31.94 9.57
N GLN A 49 -4.91 -32.91 9.39
CA GLN A 49 -3.84 -32.83 8.39
C GLN A 49 -4.40 -32.72 6.96
N LEU A 50 -5.39 -33.55 6.61
CA LEU A 50 -6.04 -33.47 5.31
C LEU A 50 -6.74 -32.12 5.12
N LEU A 51 -7.41 -31.62 6.15
CA LEU A 51 -8.01 -30.30 6.14
C LEU A 51 -6.94 -29.22 5.84
N CYS A 52 -5.79 -29.25 6.54
CA CYS A 52 -4.63 -28.39 6.27
C CYS A 52 -4.17 -28.36 4.83
N VAL A 53 -4.07 -29.52 4.18
CA VAL A 53 -3.62 -29.59 2.79
C VAL A 53 -4.50 -28.76 1.85
N PHE A 54 -5.83 -28.75 2.08
CA PHE A 54 -6.76 -28.02 1.22
C PHE A 54 -6.90 -26.52 1.58
N TYR A 55 -6.93 -26.17 2.87
CA TYR A 55 -7.20 -24.78 3.26
C TYR A 55 -5.94 -23.89 3.27
N LEU A 56 -4.73 -24.45 3.45
CA LEU A 56 -3.49 -23.65 3.55
C LEU A 56 -3.18 -22.86 2.27
N PRO A 57 -3.26 -23.42 1.05
CA PRO A 57 -3.01 -22.65 -0.18
C PRO A 57 -3.98 -21.46 -0.33
N ILE A 58 -5.25 -21.67 0.01
CA ILE A 58 -6.29 -20.63 -0.02
C ILE A 58 -5.97 -19.55 1.02
N SER A 59 -5.53 -19.95 2.21
CA SER A 59 -5.23 -19.02 3.30
C SER A 59 -4.06 -18.11 2.99
N ILE A 60 -3.00 -18.65 2.36
CA ILE A 60 -1.82 -17.86 1.94
C ILE A 60 -2.24 -16.78 0.94
N ALA A 61 -3.09 -17.11 -0.05
CA ALA A 61 -3.58 -16.14 -1.02
C ALA A 61 -4.39 -15.02 -0.35
N VAL A 62 -5.28 -15.35 0.58
CA VAL A 62 -6.06 -14.34 1.34
C VAL A 62 -5.15 -13.47 2.20
N MET A 63 -4.10 -14.05 2.80
CA MET A 63 -3.15 -13.30 3.62
C MET A 63 -2.29 -12.33 2.80
N ALA A 64 -1.90 -12.71 1.57
CA ALA A 64 -1.22 -11.79 0.66
C ALA A 64 -2.06 -10.53 0.39
N ASN A 65 -3.35 -10.71 0.07
CA ASN A 65 -4.29 -9.59 -0.13
C ASN A 65 -4.46 -8.75 1.15
N PHE A 66 -4.44 -9.38 2.33
CA PHE A 66 -4.52 -8.66 3.60
C PHE A 66 -3.28 -7.81 3.84
N LEU A 67 -2.08 -8.34 3.59
CA LEU A 67 -0.82 -7.61 3.70
C LEU A 67 -0.76 -6.43 2.73
N GLU A 68 -1.22 -6.63 1.48
CA GLU A 68 -1.35 -5.55 0.49
C GLU A 68 -2.26 -4.43 1.01
N SER A 69 -3.44 -4.76 1.53
CA SER A 69 -4.37 -3.77 2.09
C SER A 69 -3.77 -2.98 3.26
N VAL A 70 -2.98 -3.63 4.11
CA VAL A 70 -2.28 -2.98 5.23
C VAL A 70 -1.17 -2.07 4.72
N ALA A 71 -0.37 -2.53 3.75
CA ALA A 71 0.67 -1.73 3.12
C ALA A 71 0.07 -0.48 2.45
N ASP A 72 -1.01 -0.65 1.69
CA ASP A 72 -1.77 0.44 1.07
C ASP A 72 -2.27 1.45 2.09
N ALA A 73 -2.86 0.98 3.19
CA ALA A 73 -3.35 1.85 4.25
C ALA A 73 -2.22 2.63 4.92
N TYR A 74 -1.05 2.00 5.11
CA TYR A 74 0.14 2.66 5.64
C TYR A 74 0.67 3.73 4.66
N MET A 75 0.83 3.38 3.39
CA MET A 75 1.32 4.29 2.35
C MET A 75 0.37 5.48 2.16
N LYS A 76 -0.94 5.26 2.13
CA LYS A 76 -1.94 6.34 2.03
C LYS A 76 -1.88 7.30 3.21
N ARG A 77 -1.65 6.79 4.43
CA ARG A 77 -1.46 7.63 5.62
C ARG A 77 -0.20 8.47 5.54
N GLN A 78 0.90 7.88 5.08
CA GLN A 78 2.16 8.59 4.90
C GLN A 78 2.05 9.68 3.83
N ALA A 79 1.49 9.34 2.65
CA ALA A 79 1.27 10.28 1.56
C ALA A 79 0.41 11.47 2.00
N LYS A 80 -0.68 11.21 2.75
CA LYS A 80 -1.54 12.27 3.28
C LYS A 80 -0.81 13.18 4.27
N LYS A 81 0.06 12.63 5.12
CA LYS A 81 0.84 13.42 6.07
C LYS A 81 1.88 14.28 5.36
N ALA A 82 2.57 13.72 4.36
CA ALA A 82 3.52 14.45 3.53
C ALA A 82 2.84 15.58 2.75
N GLU A 83 1.66 15.31 2.17
CA GLU A 83 0.85 16.33 1.48
C GLU A 83 0.44 17.47 2.41
N GLN A 84 -0.01 17.16 3.63
CA GLN A 84 -0.36 18.19 4.63
C GLN A 84 0.84 19.01 5.08
N GLU A 85 1.98 18.36 5.33
CA GLU A 85 3.22 19.05 5.72
C GLU A 85 3.74 19.94 4.59
N PHE A 86 3.66 19.46 3.35
CA PHE A 86 4.04 20.20 2.15
C PHE A 86 3.15 21.43 1.92
N LEU A 87 1.83 21.30 2.03
CA LEU A 87 0.89 22.42 1.82
C LEU A 87 0.98 23.50 2.91
N HIS A 88 1.41 23.14 4.11
CA HIS A 88 1.59 24.09 5.22
C HIS A 88 3.02 24.65 5.33
N ARG A 89 3.97 24.14 4.54
CA ARG A 89 5.32 24.71 4.53
C ARG A 89 5.29 26.08 3.84
N SER A 90 6.08 27.02 4.35
CA SER A 90 6.32 28.27 3.65
C SER A 90 7.14 28.00 2.39
N LEU A 91 6.73 28.57 1.26
CA LEU A 91 7.55 28.61 0.05
C LEU A 91 8.89 29.30 0.36
N THR A 92 9.99 28.61 0.03
CA THR A 92 11.32 29.17 0.14
C THR A 92 11.72 29.86 -1.17
N LEU A 93 12.72 30.75 -1.11
CA LEU A 93 13.29 31.36 -2.32
C LEU A 93 13.83 30.31 -3.31
N ARG A 94 14.28 29.15 -2.79
CA ARG A 94 14.72 28.03 -3.65
C ARG A 94 13.55 27.42 -4.39
N ASP A 95 12.41 27.22 -3.72
CA ASP A 95 11.20 26.68 -4.37
C ASP A 95 10.71 27.65 -5.47
N ILE A 96 10.79 28.97 -5.24
CA ILE A 96 10.45 29.99 -6.25
C ILE A 96 11.40 29.93 -7.45
N PHE A 97 12.71 29.87 -7.20
CA PHE A 97 13.70 29.77 -8.27
C PHE A 97 13.64 28.44 -9.04
N GLU A 98 13.18 27.37 -8.41
CA GLU A 98 12.93 26.08 -9.08
C GLU A 98 11.60 26.05 -9.85
N MET A 99 10.63 26.88 -9.46
CA MET A 99 9.34 27.03 -10.15
C MET A 99 9.46 27.82 -11.45
N ASP A 100 10.25 28.89 -11.42
CA ASP A 100 10.58 29.75 -12.56
C ASP A 100 11.39 28.96 -13.60
N GLU A 101 10.68 28.31 -14.52
CA GLU A 101 11.27 27.42 -15.53
C GLU A 101 11.89 28.23 -16.67
N ASP A 102 11.27 29.36 -17.04
CA ASP A 102 11.70 30.20 -18.15
C ASP A 102 12.74 31.27 -17.76
N LYS A 103 12.95 31.48 -16.46
CA LYS A 103 13.92 32.40 -15.84
C LYS A 103 13.60 33.86 -16.09
N ASP A 104 12.33 34.23 -16.20
CA ASP A 104 11.89 35.60 -16.31
C ASP A 104 11.89 36.35 -14.95
N GLY A 105 11.99 35.61 -13.84
CA GLY A 105 12.04 36.13 -12.48
C GLY A 105 10.67 36.30 -11.81
N GLU A 106 9.59 35.95 -12.48
CA GLU A 106 8.25 35.82 -11.95
C GLU A 106 7.87 34.32 -11.85
N VAL A 107 6.74 34.00 -11.22
CA VAL A 107 6.19 32.63 -11.22
C VAL A 107 4.74 32.72 -11.62
N ASP A 108 4.40 32.12 -12.74
CA ASP A 108 3.03 32.11 -13.23
C ASP A 108 2.18 30.97 -12.61
N LEU A 109 0.88 30.98 -12.91
CA LEU A 109 -0.04 29.97 -12.40
C LEU A 109 0.28 28.54 -12.92
N GLY A 110 0.76 28.43 -14.16
CA GLY A 110 1.10 27.17 -14.81
C GLY A 110 2.37 26.55 -14.22
N GLU A 111 3.40 27.35 -13.97
CA GLU A 111 4.64 26.98 -13.28
C GLU A 111 4.35 26.54 -11.85
N PHE A 112 3.57 27.36 -11.12
CA PHE A 112 3.14 27.03 -9.77
C PHE A 112 2.37 25.70 -9.71
N LEU A 113 1.37 25.51 -10.58
CA LEU A 113 0.60 24.27 -10.63
C LEU A 113 1.46 23.06 -11.02
N SER A 114 2.33 23.23 -12.03
CA SER A 114 3.24 22.17 -12.49
C SER A 114 4.14 21.70 -11.36
N TYR A 115 4.80 22.64 -10.68
CA TYR A 115 5.66 22.35 -9.55
C TYR A 115 4.89 21.70 -8.40
N MET A 116 3.73 22.24 -8.02
CA MET A 116 2.93 21.69 -6.92
C MET A 116 2.46 20.26 -7.20
N LEU A 117 2.02 19.97 -8.44
CA LEU A 117 1.58 18.62 -8.82
C LEU A 117 2.71 17.59 -8.80
N VAL A 118 3.91 17.99 -9.27
CA VAL A 118 5.10 17.13 -9.25
C VAL A 118 5.63 16.94 -7.83
N ALA A 119 5.74 18.01 -7.06
CA ALA A 119 6.25 17.97 -5.69
C ALA A 119 5.32 17.19 -4.74
N MET A 120 4.01 17.20 -4.99
CA MET A 120 3.03 16.38 -4.27
C MET A 120 2.97 14.92 -4.76
N GLY A 121 3.74 14.56 -5.80
CA GLY A 121 3.73 13.23 -6.40
C GLY A 121 2.39 12.84 -7.03
N LYS A 122 1.58 13.82 -7.44
CA LYS A 122 0.28 13.58 -8.12
C LYS A 122 0.49 13.30 -9.61
N VAL A 123 1.54 13.88 -10.19
CA VAL A 123 1.91 13.73 -11.60
C VAL A 123 3.43 13.61 -11.70
N ASP A 124 3.90 12.71 -12.56
CA ASP A 124 5.33 12.61 -12.86
C ASP A 124 5.78 13.80 -13.73
N LYS A 125 7.01 14.29 -13.51
CA LYS A 125 7.56 15.43 -14.26
C LYS A 125 7.52 15.21 -15.79
N ASN A 126 7.78 13.99 -16.23
CA ASN A 126 7.75 13.62 -17.65
C ASN A 126 6.35 13.80 -18.25
N ASN A 127 5.28 13.49 -17.50
CA ASN A 127 3.92 13.68 -18.00
C ASN A 127 3.53 15.16 -18.08
N ILE A 128 4.02 15.99 -17.15
CA ILE A 128 3.84 17.45 -17.26
C ILE A 128 4.53 17.98 -18.52
N GLU A 129 5.75 17.53 -18.81
CA GLU A 129 6.51 17.95 -19.99
C GLU A 129 5.83 17.48 -21.29
N GLU A 130 5.29 16.26 -21.32
CA GLU A 130 4.47 15.78 -22.44
C GLU A 130 3.22 16.65 -22.67
N LEU A 131 2.54 17.05 -21.60
CA LEU A 131 1.35 17.91 -21.67
C LEU A 131 1.69 19.34 -22.12
N LYS A 132 2.81 19.91 -21.65
CA LYS A 132 3.32 21.21 -22.10
C LYS A 132 3.63 21.17 -23.61
N ASN A 133 4.38 20.16 -24.06
CA ASN A 133 4.66 19.96 -25.48
C ASN A 133 3.40 19.75 -26.34
N LEU A 134 2.37 19.11 -25.79
CA LEU A 134 1.08 18.95 -26.46
C LEU A 134 0.34 20.29 -26.56
N PHE A 135 0.35 21.08 -25.49
CA PHE A 135 -0.24 22.42 -25.46
C PHE A 135 0.42 23.31 -26.50
N ASP A 136 1.75 23.37 -26.55
CA ASP A 136 2.50 24.20 -27.51
C ASP A 136 2.20 23.83 -28.97
N LYS A 137 1.96 22.55 -29.25
CA LYS A 137 1.55 22.09 -30.59
C LYS A 137 0.14 22.54 -30.97
N LEU A 138 -0.74 22.74 -29.99
CA LEU A 138 -2.13 23.16 -30.20
C LEU A 138 -2.29 24.68 -30.17
N ASP A 139 -1.38 25.40 -29.51
CA ASP A 139 -1.34 26.86 -29.47
C ASP A 139 -0.70 27.43 -30.75
N VAL A 140 -1.28 27.09 -31.90
CA VAL A 140 -0.80 27.48 -33.25
C VAL A 140 -1.04 28.98 -33.55
N ASN A 141 -1.51 29.76 -32.58
CA ASN A 141 -1.98 31.14 -32.80
C ASN A 141 -1.30 32.21 -31.90
N GLN A 142 -0.11 31.97 -31.34
CA GLN A 142 0.71 33.06 -30.77
C GLN A 142 1.41 33.88 -31.85
#